data_AF-A0A948CTQ1-F1
#
_entry.id   AF-A0A948CTQ1-F1
#
_cell.length_a   1.000
_cell.length_b   1.000
_cell.length_c   1.000
_cell.angle_alpha   90.00
_cell.angle_beta   90.00
_cell.angle_gamma   90.00
#
_symmetry.space_group_name_H-M   'P 1'
#
loop_
_entity.id
_entity.type
_entity.pdbx_description
1 polymer ?
#
loop_
_entity_poly.entity_id
_entity_poly.type
_entity_poly.pdbx_seq_one_letter_code
_entity_poly.pdbx_strand_id
1 'polypeptide(L)'
;MKRGIWIILGLVFFVVCLVVATPAWIVRDILVKQQPAMAVGNVSGRVWSGQLDVVQYQGITLSGISWTLNPLGIFSGVPVTITVNEPVQGAGKIGVGSEQTLQLRKVNV
;
A
#
# COMPACT_ATOMS: atom_id res chain seq x y z
N MET A 1 36.30 -12.30 -14.24
CA MET A 1 34.87 -12.03 -14.60
C MET A 1 33.85 -12.54 -13.58
N LYS A 2 34.13 -13.56 -12.75
CA LYS A 2 33.12 -14.11 -11.81
C LYS A 2 32.79 -13.20 -10.61
N ARG A 3 33.77 -12.43 -10.10
CA ARG A 3 33.60 -11.58 -8.89
C ARG A 3 32.63 -10.40 -9.06
N GLY A 4 32.56 -9.79 -10.25
CA GLY A 4 31.65 -8.67 -10.51
C GLY A 4 30.17 -9.06 -10.47
N ILE A 5 29.86 -10.28 -10.94
CA ILE A 5 28.49 -10.83 -10.91
C ILE A 5 27.98 -10.97 -9.47
N TRP A 6 28.81 -11.42 -8.54
CA TRP A 6 28.42 -11.53 -7.13
C TRP A 6 28.17 -10.17 -6.47
N ILE A 7 28.95 -9.15 -6.85
CA ILE A 7 28.75 -7.78 -6.34
C ILE A 7 27.43 -7.20 -6.86
N ILE A 8 27.16 -7.35 -8.16
CA ILE A 8 25.91 -6.90 -8.76
C ILE A 8 24.72 -7.65 -8.15
N LEU A 9 24.85 -8.97 -7.99
CA LEU A 9 23.81 -9.79 -7.39
C LEU A 9 23.54 -9.39 -5.93
N GLY A 10 24.59 -9.13 -5.14
CA GLY A 10 24.46 -8.64 -3.77
C GLY A 10 23.80 -7.25 -3.72
N LEU A 11 24.16 -6.36 -4.63
CA LEU A 11 23.55 -5.02 -4.73
C LEU A 11 22.06 -5.12 -5.08
N VAL A 12 21.71 -5.92 -6.08
CA VAL A 12 20.30 -6.15 -6.46
C VAL A 12 19.52 -6.75 -5.30
N PHE A 13 20.08 -7.75 -4.63
CA PHE A 13 19.45 -8.37 -3.46
C PHE A 13 19.23 -7.36 -2.33
N PHE A 14 20.24 -6.53 -2.05
CA PHE A 14 20.13 -5.47 -1.05
C PHE A 14 19.01 -4.49 -1.38
N VAL A 15 18.92 -4.02 -2.63
CA VAL A 15 17.85 -3.12 -3.07
C VAL A 15 16.48 -3.79 -2.91
N VAL A 16 16.33 -5.05 -3.32
CA VAL A 16 15.07 -5.80 -3.16
C VAL A 16 14.68 -5.89 -1.67
N CYS A 17 15.62 -6.25 -0.80
CA CYS A 17 15.37 -6.29 0.64
C CYS A 17 14.96 -4.93 1.21
N LEU A 18 15.57 -3.85 0.73
CA LEU A 18 15.24 -2.49 1.18
C LEU A 18 13.81 -2.11 0.80
N VAL A 19 13.39 -2.39 -0.44
CA VAL A 19 12.00 -2.17 -0.87
C VAL A 19 11.03 -3.05 -0.08
N VAL A 20 11.37 -4.32 0.16
CA VAL A 20 10.53 -5.25 0.94
C VAL A 20 10.40 -4.81 2.41
N ALA A 21 11.48 -4.31 3.00
CA ALA A 21 11.53 -3.85 4.38
C ALA A 21 11.01 -2.41 4.57
N THR A 22 10.55 -1.75 3.51
CA THR A 22 10.13 -0.35 3.57
C THR A 22 8.96 -0.18 4.56
N PRO A 23 9.10 0.66 5.59
CA PRO A 23 8.11 0.81 6.65
C PRO A 23 6.89 1.63 6.19
N ALA A 24 5.73 1.34 6.78
CA ALA A 24 4.45 1.93 6.38
C ALA A 24 4.34 3.45 6.62
N TRP A 25 5.12 4.03 7.54
CA TRP A 25 5.08 5.47 7.82
C TRP A 25 5.41 6.35 6.60
N ILE A 26 6.17 5.82 5.64
CA ILE A 26 6.45 6.52 4.38
C ILE A 26 5.15 6.78 3.59
N VAL A 27 4.18 5.87 3.66
CA VAL A 27 2.86 6.05 3.03
C VAL A 27 2.15 7.25 3.64
N ARG A 28 2.15 7.36 4.98
CA ARG A 28 1.59 8.52 5.70
C ARG A 28 2.21 9.83 5.23
N ASP A 29 3.54 9.90 5.18
CA ASP A 29 4.25 11.12 4.79
C ASP A 29 3.91 11.54 3.35
N ILE A 30 3.76 10.58 2.43
CA ILE A 30 3.35 10.86 1.05
C ILE A 30 1.91 11.36 1.01
N LEU A 31 0.98 10.73 1.73
CA LEU A 31 -0.42 11.14 1.76
C LEU A 31 -0.58 12.56 2.31
N VAL A 32 0.08 12.88 3.42
CA VAL A 32 0.02 14.21 4.04
C VAL A 32 0.65 15.27 3.13
N LYS A 33 1.74 14.93 2.42
CA LYS A 33 2.36 15.85 1.44
C LYS A 33 1.49 16.09 0.21
N GLN A 34 0.83 15.07 -0.31
CA GLN A 34 -0.04 15.19 -1.50
C GLN A 34 -1.39 15.83 -1.17
N GLN A 35 -1.93 15.55 0.02
CA GLN A 35 -3.22 16.05 0.45
C GLN A 35 -3.13 16.57 1.90
N PRO A 36 -2.66 17.82 2.11
CA PRO A 36 -2.48 18.38 3.44
C PRO A 36 -3.81 18.58 4.20
N ALA A 37 -4.95 18.57 3.49
CA ALA A 37 -6.28 18.58 4.09
C ALA A 37 -6.71 17.23 4.70
N MET A 38 -5.92 16.16 4.50
CA MET A 38 -6.18 14.84 5.06
C MET A 38 -5.41 14.66 6.37
N ALA A 39 -6.13 14.54 7.49
CA ALA A 39 -5.52 14.23 8.77
C ALA A 39 -5.36 12.71 8.88
N VAL A 40 -4.11 12.25 8.84
CA VAL A 40 -3.76 10.83 8.93
C VAL A 40 -3.21 10.54 10.33
N GLY A 41 -3.82 9.56 11.00
CA GLY A 41 -3.45 9.05 12.31
C GLY A 41 -2.20 8.18 12.29
N ASN A 42 -2.07 7.33 13.30
CA ASN A 42 -0.93 6.43 13.41
C ASN A 42 -0.98 5.33 12.32
N VAL A 43 0.19 4.97 11.81
CA VAL A 43 0.38 3.95 10.78
C VAL A 43 1.38 2.93 11.28
N SER A 44 1.02 1.65 11.19
CA SER A 44 1.86 0.53 11.59
C SER A 44 2.05 -0.47 10.46
N GLY A 45 3.18 -1.20 10.49
CA GLY A 45 3.51 -2.22 9.50
C GLY A 45 4.48 -1.76 8.40
N ARG A 46 4.38 -2.37 7.22
CA ARG A 46 5.22 -2.12 6.04
C ARG A 46 4.40 -1.50 4.92
N VAL A 47 5.05 -0.90 3.93
CA VAL A 47 4.38 -0.39 2.72
C VAL A 47 3.54 -1.49 2.05
N TRP A 48 3.99 -2.74 2.12
CA TRP A 48 3.26 -3.89 1.58
C TRP A 48 2.08 -4.34 2.42
N SER A 49 2.15 -4.27 3.74
CA SER A 49 1.06 -4.70 4.61
C SER A 49 1.06 -3.83 5.86
N GLY A 50 0.03 -3.01 5.99
CA GLY A 50 -0.04 -2.02 7.04
C GLY A 50 -1.46 -1.77 7.51
N GLN A 51 -1.54 -1.19 8.69
CA GLN A 51 -2.77 -0.75 9.33
C GLN A 51 -2.66 0.75 9.58
N LEU A 52 -3.75 1.46 9.30
CA LEU A 52 -3.91 2.87 9.56
C LEU A 52 -5.14 3.03 10.46
N ASP A 53 -4.91 3.64 11.61
CA ASP A 53 -5.90 3.71 12.69
C ASP A 53 -7.07 4.65 12.34
N VAL A 54 -6.75 5.86 11.87
CA VAL A 54 -7.72 6.91 11.51
C VAL A 54 -7.25 7.71 10.29
N VAL A 55 -8.12 7.90 9.30
CA VAL A 55 -8.03 8.96 8.27
C VAL A 55 -9.23 9.87 8.44
N GLN A 56 -9.00 11.17 8.50
CA GLN A 56 -10.04 12.17 8.44
C GLN A 56 -9.88 13.03 7.19
N TYR A 57 -10.94 13.11 6.38
CA TYR A 57 -10.97 13.89 5.16
C TYR A 57 -12.35 14.53 4.98
N GLN A 58 -12.40 15.86 4.83
CA GLN A 58 -13.64 16.63 4.58
C GLN A 58 -14.78 16.33 5.58
N GLY A 59 -14.46 16.10 6.86
CA GLY A 59 -15.44 15.79 7.90
C GLY A 59 -15.84 14.31 8.02
N ILE A 60 -15.37 13.46 7.10
CA ILE A 60 -15.54 12.00 7.17
C ILE A 60 -14.34 11.42 7.90
N THR A 61 -14.60 10.68 8.98
CA THR A 61 -13.56 9.93 9.72
C THR A 61 -13.71 8.45 9.39
N LEU A 62 -12.68 7.88 8.80
CA LEU A 62 -12.56 6.46 8.49
C LEU A 62 -11.57 5.85 9.48
N SER A 63 -11.97 4.75 10.12
CA SER A 63 -11.14 4.08 11.12
C SER A 63 -10.89 2.63 10.75
N GLY A 64 -9.73 2.12 11.18
CA GLY A 64 -9.35 0.72 10.99
C GLY A 64 -9.13 0.33 9.53
N ILE A 65 -8.40 1.15 8.78
CA ILE A 65 -8.04 0.86 7.39
C ILE A 65 -6.85 -0.09 7.37
N SER A 66 -7.01 -1.28 6.80
CA SER A 66 -5.91 -2.19 6.53
C SER A 66 -5.65 -2.29 5.03
N TRP A 67 -4.39 -2.39 4.64
CA TRP A 67 -4.04 -2.72 3.26
C TRP A 67 -3.05 -3.87 3.22
N THR A 68 -3.16 -4.66 2.17
CA THR A 68 -2.23 -5.71 1.81
C THR A 68 -1.96 -5.66 0.32
N LEU A 69 -0.69 -5.49 -0.02
CA LEU A 69 -0.16 -5.38 -1.36
C LEU A 69 0.60 -6.67 -1.64
N ASN A 70 0.05 -7.48 -2.54
CA ASN A 70 0.63 -8.74 -2.96
C ASN A 70 1.41 -8.51 -4.26
N PRO A 71 2.76 -8.60 -4.26
CA PRO A 71 3.57 -8.43 -5.47
C PRO A 71 3.19 -9.43 -6.57
N LEU A 72 2.83 -10.66 -6.20
CA LEU A 72 2.36 -11.67 -7.15
C LEU A 72 0.99 -11.31 -7.74
N GLY A 73 0.22 -10.45 -7.05
CA GLY A 73 -1.05 -9.91 -7.52
C GLY A 73 -0.91 -8.95 -8.71
N ILE A 74 0.31 -8.49 -9.03
CA ILE A 74 0.57 -7.71 -10.25
C ILE A 74 0.32 -8.58 -11.48
N PHE A 75 0.72 -9.86 -11.44
CA PHE A 75 0.48 -10.80 -12.54
C PHE A 75 -1.00 -11.15 -12.73
N SER A 76 -1.80 -11.07 -11.65
CA SER A 76 -3.26 -11.27 -11.72
C SER A 76 -4.03 -9.97 -11.95
N GLY A 77 -3.34 -8.83 -12.10
CA GLY A 77 -3.93 -7.51 -12.33
C GLY A 77 -4.55 -6.86 -11.09
N VAL A 78 -4.46 -7.48 -9.90
CA VAL A 78 -5.06 -7.01 -8.64
C VAL A 78 -4.04 -7.06 -7.49
N PRO A 79 -3.06 -6.14 -7.46
CA PRO A 79 -1.99 -6.20 -6.48
C PRO A 79 -2.40 -5.68 -5.09
N VAL A 80 -3.43 -4.85 -4.96
CA VAL A 80 -3.77 -4.21 -3.68
C VAL A 80 -5.13 -4.64 -3.19
N THR A 81 -5.21 -5.04 -1.92
CA THR A 81 -6.46 -5.22 -1.18
C THR A 81 -6.50 -4.19 -0.06
N ILE A 82 -7.61 -3.46 0.06
CA ILE A 82 -7.86 -2.49 1.12
C ILE A 82 -9.13 -2.93 1.83
N THR A 83 -9.13 -2.87 3.16
CA THR A 83 -10.31 -3.12 3.98
C THR A 83 -10.48 -1.95 4.94
N VAL A 84 -11.71 -1.56 5.16
CA VAL A 84 -12.11 -0.49 6.07
C VAL A 84 -13.09 -1.12 7.04
N ASN A 85 -12.88 -0.92 8.34
CA ASN A 85 -13.75 -1.50 9.37
C ASN A 85 -14.85 -0.52 9.81
N GLU A 86 -14.55 0.78 9.87
CA GLU A 86 -15.48 1.80 10.38
C GLU A 86 -15.40 3.10 9.57
N PRO A 87 -16.52 3.85 9.43
CA PRO A 87 -17.88 3.53 9.88
C PRO A 87 -18.63 2.56 8.95
N VAL A 88 -18.00 2.14 7.85
CA VAL A 88 -18.59 1.24 6.84
C VAL A 88 -17.62 0.09 6.60
N GLN A 89 -18.10 -1.16 6.68
CA GLN A 89 -17.28 -2.34 6.44
C GLN A 89 -17.08 -2.54 4.94
N GLY A 90 -16.03 -1.92 4.39
CA GLY A 90 -15.74 -1.93 2.96
C GLY A 90 -14.46 -2.70 2.64
N ALA A 91 -14.55 -3.78 1.87
CA ALA A 91 -13.38 -4.44 1.31
C ALA A 91 -13.29 -4.15 -0.19
N GLY A 92 -12.25 -3.44 -0.61
CA GLY A 92 -11.96 -3.09 -1.99
C GLY A 92 -10.69 -3.77 -2.50
N LYS A 93 -10.73 -4.30 -3.71
CA LYS A 93 -9.51 -4.76 -4.40
C LYS A 93 -9.20 -3.76 -5.50
N ILE A 94 -7.99 -3.21 -5.51
CA ILE A 94 -7.51 -2.26 -6.51
C ILE A 94 -6.56 -2.99 -7.46
N GLY A 95 -6.93 -2.96 -8.74
CA GLY A 95 -6.16 -3.51 -9.84
C GLY A 95 -5.57 -2.44 -10.76
N VAL A 96 -4.50 -2.81 -11.47
CA VAL A 96 -3.95 -2.02 -12.57
C VAL A 96 -4.24 -2.79 -13.86
N GLY A 97 -5.27 -2.37 -14.59
CA GLY A 97 -5.59 -2.87 -15.93
C GLY A 97 -4.79 -2.15 -17.02
N SER A 98 -4.76 -2.70 -18.24
CA SER A 98 -4.00 -2.18 -19.39
C SER A 98 -4.37 -0.76 -19.83
N GLU A 99 -5.42 -0.16 -19.26
CA GLU A 99 -5.92 1.18 -19.60
C GLU A 99 -6.09 2.11 -18.38
N GLN A 100 -5.21 2.03 -17.38
CA GLN A 100 -5.20 2.97 -16.23
C GLN A 100 -6.55 3.07 -15.45
N THR A 101 -7.45 2.10 -15.62
CA THR A 101 -8.72 2.08 -14.90
C THR A 101 -8.52 1.37 -13.55
N LEU A 102 -8.72 2.12 -12.47
CA LEU A 102 -8.80 1.56 -11.12
C LEU A 102 -10.05 0.68 -11.03
N GLN A 103 -9.89 -0.64 -11.17
CA GLN A 103 -11.02 -1.55 -11.09
C GLN A 103 -11.31 -1.93 -9.64
N LEU A 104 -12.42 -1.45 -9.10
CA LEU A 104 -12.97 -1.87 -7.81
C LEU A 104 -13.77 -3.16 -8.02
N ARG A 105 -13.15 -4.32 -7.77
CA ARG A 105 -13.74 -5.63 -8.16
C ARG A 105 -14.80 -6.17 -7.18
N LYS A 106 -14.79 -5.76 -5.92
CA LYS A 106 -15.82 -6.06 -4.92
C LYS A 106 -15.86 -4.89 -3.97
N VAL A 107 -17.08 -4.45 -3.63
CA VAL A 107 -17.37 -3.56 -2.52
C VAL A 107 -18.57 -4.19 -1.85
N ASN A 108 -18.37 -4.83 -0.69
CA ASN A 108 -19.48 -5.09 0.23
C ASN A 108 -19.59 -3.83 1.08
N VAL A 109 -20.80 -3.30 1.21
CA VAL A 109 -21.17 -2.18 2.07
C VAL A 109 -22.11 -2.72 3.13
#